data_AF-A0A2G9LSK6-F1
#
_entry.id   AF-A0A2G9LSK6-F1
#
_cell.length_a   1.000
_cell.length_b   1.000
_cell.length_c   1.000
_cell.angle_alpha   90.00
_cell.angle_beta   90.00
_cell.angle_gamma   90.00
#
_symmetry.space_group_name_H-M   'P 1'
#
loop_
_entity.id
_entity.type
_entity.pdbx_description
1 polymer ?
#
loop_
_entity_poly.entity_id
_entity_poly.type
_entity_poly.pdbx_seq_one_letter_code
_entity_poly.pdbx_strand_id
1 'polypeptide(L)'
;MSFIFVSCSDENAIKKEIEDANYCNERSDCMVLRAKCPFGCQVAVNKDDVNEIKGLIDSYDEDCTYDCVMLMDHVCHENKCVLIYDSSDYPDGSLACDSDSDCWTPMGYLIRSSCPFASKCIDNQCRVVCPLFNHAAGPDVNQSYHASCDEDSDCVCDMLYGSEEYETCGCVDNQCMAVVK
;
A
#
# COMPACT_ATOMS: atom_id res chain seq x y z
N MET A 1 -43.27 -31.00 -9.82
CA MET A 1 -41.98 -31.51 -9.33
C MET A 1 -40.90 -30.64 -9.94
N SER A 2 -40.52 -29.57 -9.26
CA SER A 2 -39.36 -28.76 -9.66
C SER A 2 -38.12 -29.41 -9.06
N PHE A 3 -37.24 -29.91 -9.92
CA PHE A 3 -35.90 -30.32 -9.53
C PHE A 3 -35.06 -29.04 -9.43
N ILE A 4 -34.76 -28.61 -8.21
CA ILE A 4 -33.73 -27.60 -7.95
C ILE A 4 -32.41 -28.36 -8.07
N PHE A 5 -31.69 -28.15 -9.17
CA PHE A 5 -30.31 -28.60 -9.29
C PHE A 5 -29.48 -27.74 -8.34
N VAL A 6 -29.26 -28.23 -7.13
CA VAL A 6 -28.21 -27.73 -6.24
C VAL A 6 -26.90 -28.15 -6.90
N SER A 7 -26.33 -27.24 -7.70
CA SER A 7 -24.98 -27.38 -8.20
C SER A 7 -24.06 -27.29 -7.00
N CYS A 8 -23.36 -28.37 -6.65
CA CYS A 8 -22.12 -28.22 -5.90
C CYS A 8 -21.20 -27.37 -6.78
N SER A 9 -21.00 -26.10 -6.42
CA SER A 9 -20.02 -25.25 -7.08
C SER A 9 -18.66 -25.91 -6.92
N ASP A 10 -18.07 -26.33 -8.06
CA ASP A 10 -16.73 -26.90 -8.10
C ASP A 10 -15.74 -25.81 -7.67
N GLU A 11 -14.91 -26.08 -6.66
CA GLU A 11 -13.88 -25.16 -6.17
C GLU A 11 -13.01 -24.61 -7.31
N ASN A 12 -12.64 -25.45 -8.28
CA ASN A 12 -11.82 -25.02 -9.41
C ASN A 12 -12.57 -24.10 -10.36
N ALA A 13 -13.89 -24.29 -10.50
CA ALA A 13 -14.72 -23.39 -11.27
C ALA A 13 -14.76 -22.01 -10.61
N ILE A 14 -15.01 -21.94 -9.29
CA ILE A 14 -15.01 -20.66 -8.57
C ILE A 14 -13.65 -19.96 -8.65
N LYS A 15 -12.54 -20.69 -8.45
CA LYS A 15 -11.18 -20.12 -8.59
C LYS A 15 -10.95 -19.51 -9.96
N LYS A 16 -11.41 -20.19 -11.00
CA LYS A 16 -11.31 -19.70 -12.37
C LYS A 16 -12.14 -18.44 -12.59
N GLU A 17 -13.39 -18.40 -12.13
CA GLU A 17 -14.23 -17.20 -12.25
C GLU A 17 -13.61 -16.00 -11.50
N ILE A 18 -13.01 -16.24 -10.32
CA ILE A 18 -12.25 -15.20 -9.59
C ILE A 18 -11.06 -14.70 -10.41
N GLU A 19 -10.30 -15.59 -11.04
CA GLU A 19 -9.15 -15.23 -11.89
C GLU A 19 -9.59 -14.47 -13.15
N ASP A 20 -10.66 -14.92 -13.81
CA ASP A 20 -11.22 -14.29 -15.00
C ASP A 20 -11.79 -12.89 -14.67
N ALA A 21 -12.32 -12.69 -13.47
CA ALA A 21 -12.77 -11.38 -12.95
C ALA A 21 -11.64 -10.49 -12.42
N ASN A 22 -10.38 -10.97 -12.37
CA ASN A 22 -9.24 -10.21 -11.86
C ASN A 22 -8.61 -9.32 -12.95
N TYR A 23 -9.39 -8.41 -13.52
CA TYR A 23 -8.92 -7.45 -14.52
C TYR A 23 -9.17 -5.99 -14.10
N CYS A 24 -8.33 -5.08 -14.58
CA CYS A 24 -8.49 -3.64 -14.36
C CYS A 24 -7.77 -2.81 -15.42
N ASN A 25 -8.20 -1.54 -15.56
CA ASN A 25 -7.46 -0.51 -16.29
C ASN A 25 -6.86 0.51 -15.32
N GLU A 26 -7.57 0.79 -14.23
CA GLU A 26 -7.15 1.69 -13.16
C GLU A 26 -7.50 1.13 -11.78
N ARG A 27 -6.91 1.69 -10.72
CA ARG A 27 -7.16 1.25 -9.34
C ARG A 27 -8.65 1.32 -8.96
N SER A 28 -9.38 2.31 -9.48
CA SER A 28 -10.81 2.51 -9.21
C SER A 28 -11.69 1.35 -9.74
N ASP A 29 -11.15 0.53 -10.64
CA ASP A 29 -11.81 -0.66 -11.17
C ASP A 29 -11.74 -1.84 -10.20
N CYS A 30 -10.84 -1.82 -9.23
CA CYS A 30 -10.61 -2.95 -8.35
C CYS A 30 -11.47 -2.86 -7.08
N MET A 31 -12.06 -3.98 -6.70
CA MET A 31 -12.82 -4.13 -5.47
C MET A 31 -12.34 -5.38 -4.73
N VAL A 32 -12.23 -5.24 -3.41
CA VAL A 32 -11.76 -6.33 -2.54
C VAL A 32 -12.96 -7.01 -1.90
N LEU A 33 -13.05 -8.33 -2.10
CA LEU A 33 -14.03 -9.20 -1.46
C LEU A 33 -13.38 -9.98 -0.34
N ARG A 34 -14.10 -10.14 0.78
CA ARG A 34 -13.73 -11.16 1.76
C ARG A 34 -14.03 -12.52 1.16
N ALA A 35 -13.01 -13.36 1.08
CA ALA A 35 -13.11 -14.69 0.53
C ALA A 35 -13.29 -15.73 1.64
N LYS A 36 -13.73 -16.92 1.23
CA LYS A 36 -13.79 -18.12 2.05
C LYS A 36 -12.64 -19.04 1.70
N CYS A 37 -12.32 -19.96 2.61
CA CYS A 37 -11.43 -21.04 2.25
C CYS A 37 -12.06 -21.92 1.17
N PRO A 38 -11.31 -22.36 0.14
CA PRO A 38 -9.85 -22.25 -0.07
C PRO A 38 -9.44 -21.15 -1.07
N PHE A 39 -10.22 -20.08 -1.21
CA PHE A 39 -9.98 -19.00 -2.16
C PHE A 39 -9.05 -17.89 -1.63
N GLY A 40 -8.60 -18.02 -0.38
CA GLY A 40 -7.80 -17.01 0.32
C GLY A 40 -8.61 -16.20 1.32
N CYS A 41 -7.98 -15.20 1.94
CA CYS A 41 -8.62 -14.31 2.93
C CYS A 41 -9.41 -13.18 2.27
N GLN A 42 -8.80 -12.56 1.27
CA GLN A 42 -9.47 -11.66 0.35
C GLN A 42 -9.11 -12.04 -1.07
N VAL A 43 -9.97 -11.65 -2.00
CA VAL A 43 -9.69 -11.66 -3.43
C VAL A 43 -9.97 -10.26 -3.97
N ALA A 44 -9.19 -9.83 -4.96
CA ALA A 44 -9.44 -8.60 -5.68
C ALA A 44 -10.03 -8.92 -7.04
N VAL A 45 -11.13 -8.27 -7.40
CA VAL A 45 -11.83 -8.48 -8.67
C VAL A 45 -12.24 -7.13 -9.25
N ASN A 46 -12.62 -7.12 -10.53
CA ASN A 46 -13.20 -5.94 -11.14
C ASN A 46 -14.54 -5.58 -10.47
N LYS A 47 -14.79 -4.27 -10.31
CA LYS A 47 -16.01 -3.70 -9.71
C LYS A 47 -17.29 -4.17 -10.39
N ASP A 48 -17.22 -4.49 -11.68
CA ASP A 48 -18.38 -4.93 -12.47
C ASP A 48 -18.78 -6.38 -12.16
N ASP A 49 -17.84 -7.22 -11.69
CA ASP A 49 -18.06 -8.66 -11.42
C ASP A 49 -18.27 -8.98 -9.93
N VAL A 50 -18.18 -7.97 -9.06
CA VAL A 50 -18.24 -8.10 -7.58
C VAL A 50 -19.42 -8.94 -7.10
N ASN A 51 -20.62 -8.67 -7.62
CA ASN A 51 -21.84 -9.32 -7.14
C ASN A 51 -21.90 -10.80 -7.54
N GLU A 52 -21.39 -11.12 -8.73
CA GLU A 52 -21.35 -12.48 -9.25
C GLU A 52 -20.34 -13.32 -8.46
N ILE A 53 -19.11 -12.84 -8.35
CA ILE A 53 -18.04 -13.53 -7.62
C ILE A 53 -18.40 -13.69 -6.13
N LYS A 54 -18.98 -12.66 -5.52
CA LYS A 54 -19.44 -12.77 -4.13
C LYS A 54 -20.51 -13.85 -3.97
N GLY A 55 -21.47 -13.94 -4.89
CA GLY A 55 -22.50 -14.99 -4.86
C GLY A 55 -21.90 -16.40 -4.95
N LEU A 56 -20.88 -16.58 -5.79
CA LEU A 56 -20.16 -17.85 -5.92
C LEU A 56 -19.43 -18.21 -4.62
N ILE A 57 -18.64 -17.29 -4.06
CA ILE A 57 -17.91 -17.48 -2.80
C ILE A 57 -18.87 -17.77 -1.64
N ASP A 58 -19.95 -17.00 -1.51
CA ASP A 58 -20.92 -17.15 -0.43
C ASP A 58 -21.64 -18.51 -0.49
N SER A 59 -21.87 -19.03 -1.71
CA SER A 59 -22.49 -20.34 -1.93
C SER A 59 -21.59 -21.54 -1.60
N TYR A 60 -20.27 -21.32 -1.48
CA TYR A 60 -19.33 -22.38 -1.16
C TYR A 60 -19.39 -22.75 0.33
N ASP A 61 -19.47 -24.05 0.59
CA ASP A 61 -19.48 -24.63 1.93
C ASP A 61 -18.04 -24.85 2.39
N GLU A 62 -17.58 -24.01 3.33
CA GLU A 62 -16.20 -24.03 3.82
C GLU A 62 -16.04 -24.98 5.02
N ASP A 63 -15.00 -25.82 5.00
CA ASP A 63 -14.66 -26.75 6.10
C ASP A 63 -13.29 -26.42 6.73
N CYS A 64 -12.89 -25.16 6.65
CA CYS A 64 -11.59 -24.69 7.10
C CYS A 64 -11.66 -23.34 7.81
N THR A 65 -10.59 -23.01 8.53
CA THR A 65 -10.42 -21.74 9.23
C THR A 65 -9.05 -21.19 8.91
N TYR A 66 -8.97 -19.89 8.59
CA TYR A 66 -7.73 -19.16 8.41
C TYR A 66 -7.57 -18.06 9.45
N ASP A 67 -6.31 -17.77 9.79
CA ASP A 67 -5.93 -16.54 10.46
C ASP A 67 -5.50 -15.53 9.39
N CYS A 68 -6.34 -14.52 9.17
CA CYS A 68 -6.17 -13.60 8.05
C CYS A 68 -5.40 -12.36 8.47
N VAL A 69 -4.36 -12.05 7.69
CA VAL A 69 -3.63 -10.78 7.81
C VAL A 69 -4.55 -9.64 7.36
N MET A 70 -4.45 -8.48 8.02
CA MET A 70 -5.17 -7.29 7.59
C MET A 70 -4.61 -6.81 6.26
N LEU A 71 -5.51 -6.64 5.28
CA LEU A 71 -5.16 -6.02 4.01
C LEU A 71 -4.83 -4.55 4.24
N MET A 72 -3.70 -4.09 3.69
CA MET A 72 -3.32 -2.69 3.74
C MET A 72 -3.94 -1.92 2.57
N ASP A 73 -3.84 -2.46 1.36
CA ASP A 73 -4.31 -1.79 0.16
C ASP A 73 -4.59 -2.76 -1.02
N HIS A 74 -5.03 -2.21 -2.15
CA HIS A 74 -5.08 -2.87 -3.45
C HIS A 74 -4.71 -1.89 -4.56
N VAL A 75 -4.10 -2.40 -5.63
CA VAL A 75 -3.68 -1.63 -6.81
C VAL A 75 -4.06 -2.34 -8.10
N CYS A 76 -4.12 -1.59 -9.20
CA CYS A 76 -4.16 -2.16 -10.53
C CYS A 76 -2.73 -2.21 -11.09
N HIS A 77 -2.21 -3.40 -11.36
CA HIS A 77 -0.86 -3.60 -11.90
C HIS A 77 -0.88 -4.68 -12.98
N GLU A 78 -0.24 -4.41 -14.13
CA GLU A 78 -0.27 -5.31 -15.31
C GLU A 78 -1.68 -5.81 -15.67
N ASN A 79 -2.65 -4.88 -15.66
CA ASN A 79 -4.07 -5.15 -15.90
C ASN A 79 -4.74 -6.13 -14.93
N LYS A 80 -4.14 -6.35 -13.75
CA LYS A 80 -4.67 -7.21 -12.69
C LYS A 80 -4.83 -6.45 -11.38
N CYS A 81 -5.86 -6.83 -10.61
CA CYS A 81 -6.03 -6.29 -9.27
C CYS A 81 -5.13 -7.05 -8.29
N VAL A 82 -4.15 -6.36 -7.70
CA VAL A 82 -3.17 -6.94 -6.77
C VAL A 82 -3.49 -6.48 -5.35
N LEU A 83 -3.47 -7.43 -4.42
CA LEU A 83 -3.65 -7.18 -2.98
C LEU A 83 -2.29 -6.85 -2.34
N ILE A 84 -2.27 -5.84 -1.48
CA ILE A 84 -1.08 -5.38 -0.77
C ILE A 84 -1.27 -5.63 0.73
N TYR A 85 -0.45 -6.51 1.30
CA TYR A 85 -0.48 -6.84 2.72
C TYR A 85 0.62 -6.12 3.50
N ASP A 86 1.73 -5.79 2.84
CA ASP A 86 2.79 -4.96 3.38
C ASP A 86 3.38 -4.00 2.32
N SER A 87 4.27 -3.10 2.74
CA SER A 87 4.92 -2.14 1.82
C SER A 87 5.87 -2.79 0.82
N SER A 88 6.37 -3.99 1.10
CA SER A 88 7.25 -4.73 0.19
C SER A 88 6.51 -5.46 -0.92
N ASP A 89 5.20 -5.67 -0.78
CA ASP A 89 4.34 -6.26 -1.81
C ASP A 89 4.06 -5.33 -3.00
N TYR A 90 4.46 -4.05 -2.94
CA TYR A 90 4.28 -3.15 -4.07
C TYR A 90 5.15 -3.60 -5.26
N PRO A 91 4.55 -3.84 -6.44
CA PRO A 91 5.24 -4.48 -7.57
C PRO A 91 6.42 -3.68 -8.15
N ASP A 92 6.50 -2.39 -7.85
CA ASP A 92 7.57 -1.45 -8.22
C ASP A 92 8.34 -0.90 -7.01
N GLY A 93 8.02 -1.36 -5.80
CA GLY A 93 8.56 -0.80 -4.56
C GLY A 93 8.08 0.62 -4.24
N SER A 94 7.15 1.20 -5.01
CA SER A 94 6.57 2.52 -4.73
C SER A 94 5.41 2.85 -5.67
N LEU A 95 4.23 3.10 -5.08
CA LEU A 95 3.05 3.57 -5.79
C LEU A 95 3.38 4.81 -6.65
N ALA A 96 3.17 4.74 -7.97
CA ALA A 96 3.28 5.90 -8.84
C ALA A 96 2.27 6.99 -8.45
N CYS A 97 2.64 8.26 -8.59
CA CYS A 97 1.81 9.40 -8.18
C CYS A 97 2.02 10.62 -9.09
N ASP A 98 0.99 11.47 -9.18
CA ASP A 98 1.08 12.79 -9.81
C ASP A 98 1.18 13.90 -8.75
N SER A 99 0.72 13.62 -7.52
CA SER A 99 0.66 14.55 -6.41
C SER A 99 0.78 13.85 -5.05
N ASP A 100 1.13 14.59 -4.01
CA ASP A 100 1.21 14.08 -2.63
C ASP A 100 -0.10 13.46 -2.14
N SER A 101 -1.25 13.95 -2.60
CA SER A 101 -2.56 13.40 -2.21
C SER A 101 -2.82 12.00 -2.73
N ASP A 102 -2.07 11.58 -3.77
CA ASP A 102 -2.15 10.21 -4.30
C ASP A 102 -1.41 9.22 -3.40
N CYS A 103 -0.54 9.74 -2.52
CA CYS A 103 0.32 8.95 -1.67
C CYS A 103 -0.33 8.66 -0.32
N TRP A 104 -0.52 7.38 -0.05
CA TRP A 104 -0.96 6.89 1.25
C TRP A 104 0.24 6.53 2.13
N THR A 105 0.15 6.80 3.43
CA THR A 105 1.21 6.44 4.40
C THR A 105 0.92 5.09 5.02
N PRO A 106 1.79 4.08 4.81
CA PRO A 106 1.60 2.76 5.39
C PRO A 106 1.49 2.84 6.91
N MET A 107 0.48 2.18 7.48
CA MET A 107 0.25 2.16 8.93
C MET A 107 1.48 1.68 9.73
N GLY A 108 2.31 0.82 9.14
CA GLY A 108 3.56 0.38 9.75
C GLY A 108 4.49 1.54 10.14
N TYR A 109 4.58 2.57 9.30
CA TYR A 109 5.37 3.79 9.58
C TYR A 109 4.66 4.73 10.57
N LEU A 110 3.33 4.69 10.66
CA LEU A 110 2.59 5.51 11.63
C LEU A 110 2.66 4.96 13.06
N ILE A 111 2.89 3.65 13.22
CA ILE A 111 2.94 2.98 14.53
C ILE A 111 4.36 2.99 15.12
N ARG A 112 5.40 2.89 14.27
CA ARG A 112 6.76 2.56 14.73
C ARG A 112 7.65 3.73 15.10
N SER A 113 7.19 4.95 14.91
CA SER A 113 8.11 5.94 14.39
C SER A 113 7.96 7.26 15.14
N SER A 114 9.04 7.66 15.83
CA SER A 114 9.09 8.85 16.72
C SER A 114 9.05 10.18 15.98
N CYS A 115 9.12 10.15 14.66
CA CYS A 115 9.08 11.32 13.80
C CYS A 115 7.71 11.46 13.12
N PRO A 116 7.32 12.68 12.71
CA PRO A 116 6.11 12.88 11.93
C PRO A 116 6.36 12.50 10.47
N PHE A 117 6.16 11.23 10.13
CA PHE A 117 6.29 10.73 8.75
C PHE A 117 5.13 11.23 7.89
N ALA A 118 5.42 11.47 6.62
CA ALA A 118 4.43 11.72 5.58
C ALA A 118 4.77 10.90 4.35
N SER A 119 3.79 10.58 3.51
CA SER A 119 4.08 10.11 2.16
C SER A 119 4.03 11.30 1.21
N LYS A 120 5.06 11.43 0.39
CA LYS A 120 5.21 12.50 -0.60
C LYS A 120 5.43 11.90 -1.97
N CYS A 121 4.95 12.61 -2.99
CA CYS A 121 5.20 12.24 -4.38
C CYS A 121 6.53 12.83 -4.84
N ILE A 122 7.55 12.00 -4.92
CA ILE A 122 8.92 12.40 -5.30
C ILE A 122 9.31 11.57 -6.51
N ASP A 123 9.72 12.23 -7.60
CA ASP A 123 10.07 11.59 -8.87
C ASP A 123 8.95 10.67 -9.42
N ASN A 124 7.70 11.12 -9.30
CA ASN A 124 6.47 10.38 -9.65
C ASN A 124 6.29 9.07 -8.88
N GLN A 125 6.90 8.95 -7.69
CA GLN A 125 6.81 7.79 -6.81
C GLN A 125 6.47 8.22 -5.38
N CYS A 126 5.55 7.50 -4.76
CA CYS A 126 5.22 7.72 -3.36
C CYS A 126 6.34 7.20 -2.48
N ARG A 127 7.00 8.14 -1.81
CA ARG A 127 8.07 7.89 -0.86
C ARG A 127 7.63 8.28 0.53
N VAL A 128 7.96 7.45 1.51
CA VAL A 128 7.80 7.84 2.92
C VAL A 128 8.97 8.75 3.28
N VAL A 129 8.64 9.93 3.79
CA VAL A 129 9.62 10.94 4.17
C VAL A 129 9.53 11.27 5.66
N CYS A 130 10.68 11.59 6.22
CA CYS A 130 10.83 12.03 7.61
C CYS A 130 11.49 13.41 7.63
N PRO A 131 10.88 14.43 8.24
CA PRO A 131 11.51 15.73 8.32
C PRO A 131 12.79 15.68 9.16
N LEU A 132 13.83 16.35 8.66
CA LEU A 132 15.08 16.51 9.37
C LEU A 132 14.99 17.72 10.31
N PHE A 133 15.38 17.50 11.56
CA PHE A 133 15.53 18.56 12.53
C PHE A 133 16.98 19.01 12.52
N ASN A 134 17.22 20.28 12.18
CA ASN A 134 18.54 20.86 12.37
C ASN A 134 18.73 21.06 13.87
N HIS A 135 19.56 20.22 14.48
CA HIS A 135 20.17 20.58 15.74
C HIS A 135 21.18 21.68 15.45
N ALA A 136 20.79 22.93 15.65
CA ALA A 136 21.73 24.03 15.62
C ALA A 136 22.90 23.69 16.55
N ALA A 137 24.12 23.63 16.02
CA ALA A 137 25.35 23.44 16.79
C ALA A 137 25.70 24.71 17.61
N GLY A 138 24.70 25.27 18.29
CA GLY A 138 24.81 26.43 19.17
C GLY A 138 24.47 26.05 20.61
N PRO A 139 24.86 26.87 21.60
CA PRO A 139 24.68 26.59 23.03
C PRO A 139 23.20 26.52 23.49
N ASP A 140 22.25 26.90 22.64
CA ASP A 140 20.81 26.82 22.90
C ASP A 140 20.21 25.51 22.34
N VAL A 141 20.48 24.41 23.04
CA VAL A 141 20.13 23.01 22.70
C VAL A 141 18.62 22.70 22.70
N ASN A 142 17.76 23.72 22.82
CA ASN A 142 16.30 23.56 23.01
C ASN A 142 15.46 24.07 21.83
N GLN A 143 16.08 24.42 20.71
CA GLN A 143 15.36 24.85 19.52
C GLN A 143 15.60 23.88 18.35
N SER A 144 14.81 22.81 18.30
CA SER A 144 14.65 22.02 17.07
C SER A 144 13.81 22.83 16.10
N TYR A 145 14.45 23.51 15.15
CA TYR A 145 13.77 24.12 14.02
C TYR A 145 13.68 23.11 12.87
N HIS A 146 12.54 23.11 12.18
CA HIS A 146 12.45 22.48 10.87
C HIS A 146 13.51 23.11 9.97
N ALA A 147 14.42 22.29 9.44
CA ALA A 147 15.43 22.76 8.50
C ALA A 147 14.72 23.20 7.21
N SER A 148 14.54 24.50 7.03
CA SER A 148 14.12 25.05 5.75
C SER A 148 15.27 24.99 4.75
N CYS A 149 14.96 24.75 3.49
CA CYS A 149 15.92 24.67 2.40
C CYS A 149 15.34 25.32 1.14
N ASP A 150 16.21 25.78 0.26
CA ASP A 150 15.87 26.18 -1.10
C ASP A 150 16.34 25.12 -2.12
N GLU A 151 17.40 24.39 -1.80
CA GLU A 151 17.97 23.30 -2.61
C GLU A 151 18.46 22.12 -1.74
N ASP A 152 18.65 20.95 -2.36
CA ASP A 152 19.08 19.72 -1.66
C ASP A 152 20.42 19.90 -0.91
N SER A 153 21.31 20.76 -1.41
CA SER A 153 22.60 21.08 -0.77
C SER A 153 22.49 21.80 0.56
N ASP A 154 21.34 22.40 0.87
CA ASP A 154 21.09 23.04 2.17
C ASP A 154 20.83 21.99 3.27
N CYS A 155 20.55 20.74 2.88
CA CYS A 155 20.23 19.67 3.79
C CYS A 155 21.48 18.92 4.24
N VAL A 156 21.74 18.95 5.55
CA VAL A 156 22.87 18.22 6.16
C VAL A 156 22.44 16.79 6.44
N CYS A 157 22.88 15.87 5.59
CA CYS A 157 22.43 14.47 5.61
C CYS A 157 23.44 13.49 6.20
N ASP A 158 24.56 14.00 6.69
CA ASP A 158 25.68 13.22 7.23
C ASP A 158 25.25 12.27 8.35
N MET A 159 24.17 12.59 9.08
CA MET A 159 23.63 11.75 10.15
C MET A 159 22.84 10.52 9.65
N LEU A 160 22.46 10.49 8.38
CA LEU A 160 21.67 9.39 7.78
C LEU A 160 22.57 8.36 7.08
N TYR A 161 23.74 8.79 6.60
CA TYR A 161 24.71 7.94 5.91
C TYR A 161 25.22 6.84 6.84
N GLY A 162 24.79 5.60 6.57
CA GLY A 162 25.19 4.39 7.31
C GLY A 162 24.04 3.71 8.06
N SER A 163 22.85 4.31 8.12
CA SER A 163 21.64 3.60 8.53
C SER A 163 21.09 2.75 7.38
N GLU A 164 20.60 1.56 7.68
CA GLU A 164 19.96 0.71 6.66
C GLU A 164 18.57 1.23 6.27
N GLU A 165 17.98 2.10 7.09
CA GLU A 165 16.58 2.57 7.01
C GLU A 165 16.35 3.72 6.01
N TYR A 166 17.37 4.55 5.71
CA TYR A 166 17.21 5.69 4.79
C TYR A 166 17.85 5.41 3.42
N GLU A 167 17.18 5.86 2.36
CA GLU A 167 17.66 5.78 0.99
C GLU A 167 18.49 7.02 0.62
N THR A 168 17.90 8.19 0.87
CA THR A 168 18.47 9.49 0.52
C THR A 168 17.89 10.58 1.41
N CYS A 169 18.32 11.82 1.19
CA CYS A 169 17.73 13.01 1.76
C CYS A 169 17.63 14.08 0.68
N GLY A 170 16.79 15.08 0.88
CA GLY A 170 16.68 16.22 -0.02
C GLY A 170 15.75 17.30 0.50
N CYS A 171 15.67 18.38 -0.26
CA CYS A 171 14.76 19.48 -0.03
C CYS A 171 13.41 19.21 -0.70
N VAL A 172 12.37 19.00 0.12
CA VAL A 172 11.00 18.73 -0.35
C VAL A 172 10.09 19.78 0.27
N ASP A 173 9.37 20.55 -0.58
CA ASP A 173 8.49 21.64 -0.15
C ASP A 173 9.16 22.69 0.76
N ASN A 174 10.41 23.06 0.44
CA ASN A 174 11.25 23.96 1.24
C ASN A 174 11.59 23.42 2.64
N GLN A 175 11.56 22.11 2.83
CA GLN A 175 11.91 21.44 4.07
C GLN A 175 12.85 20.26 3.81
N CYS A 176 13.92 20.16 4.59
CA CYS A 176 14.81 19.00 4.49
C CYS A 176 14.12 17.75 5.02
N MET A 177 14.09 16.71 4.19
CA MET A 177 13.48 15.43 4.52
C MET A 177 14.42 14.28 4.18
N ALA A 178 14.39 13.23 5.00
CA ALA A 178 14.98 11.93 4.72
C ALA A 178 13.95 11.06 4.01
N VAL A 179 14.34 10.44 2.90
CA VAL A 179 13.56 9.42 2.19
C VAL A 179 13.85 8.06 2.82
N VAL A 180 12.81 7.39 3.27
CA VAL A 180 12.88 6.08 3.91
C VAL A 180 12.74 4.99 2.86
N LYS A 181 13.48 3.88 3.03
CA LYS A 181 13.34 2.68 2.20
C LYS A 181 12.09 1.89 2.54
#